data_AF-A0A532AT30-F1
#
_entry.id   AF-A0A532AT30-F1
#
_cell.length_a   1.000
_cell.length_b   1.000
_cell.length_c   1.000
_cell.angle_alpha   90.00
_cell.angle_beta   90.00
_cell.angle_gamma   90.00
#
_symmetry.space_group_name_H-M   'P 1'
#
loop_
_entity.id
_entity.type
_entity.pdbx_description
1 polymer ?
#
loop_
_entity_poly.entity_id
_entity_poly.type
_entity_poly.pdbx_seq_one_letter_code
_entity_poly.pdbx_strand_id
1 'polypeptide(L)'
;VLPILHLNGYKIASPTILGRMEDEALRSLFLGYGYETFFVEGHEPAAMHREMARTLDTVLDRIHSIQEPARAAGWKGERPLWPMIVLRSPKGWTGPKEVDGKKVEDFWRSHQVPVSNARGDAAHRQILEDWMRSYEPKTLFDEGGHLLAELAALAPTGSRRMGAIPYANGGLLKQD
;
A
#
# COMPACT_ATOMS: atom_id res chain seq x y z
N VAL A 1 -2.00 16.58 -1.12
CA VAL A 1 -2.45 15.19 -0.91
C VAL A 1 -1.85 14.34 -2.00
N LEU A 2 -1.36 13.14 -1.70
CA LEU A 2 -0.95 12.15 -2.69
C LEU A 2 -1.94 10.98 -2.65
N PRO A 3 -2.88 10.85 -3.60
CA PRO A 3 -3.77 9.71 -3.65
C PRO A 3 -3.03 8.45 -4.09
N ILE A 4 -3.27 7.34 -3.39
CA ILE A 4 -2.83 6.01 -3.79
C ILE A 4 -4.08 5.14 -3.91
N LEU A 5 -4.48 4.83 -5.14
CA LEU A 5 -5.56 3.88 -5.40
C LEU A 5 -5.02 2.46 -5.23
N HIS A 6 -5.40 1.78 -4.14
CA HIS A 6 -5.09 0.37 -3.96
C HIS A 6 -5.99 -0.50 -4.83
N LEU A 7 -5.52 -0.79 -6.04
CA LEU A 7 -6.25 -1.52 -7.06
C LEU A 7 -6.01 -3.03 -6.97
N ASN A 8 -6.41 -3.62 -5.85
CA ASN A 8 -6.27 -5.07 -5.62
C ASN A 8 -7.35 -5.95 -6.28
N GLY A 9 -8.18 -5.35 -7.13
CA GLY A 9 -9.15 -6.05 -7.98
C GLY A 9 -10.47 -6.45 -7.31
N TYR A 10 -10.57 -6.51 -5.98
CA TYR A 10 -11.73 -7.11 -5.30
C TYR A 10 -12.21 -6.36 -4.04
N LYS A 11 -13.52 -6.32 -3.85
CA LYS A 11 -14.22 -5.96 -2.60
C LYS A 11 -14.61 -7.22 -1.81
N ILE A 12 -15.66 -7.19 -0.99
CA ILE A 12 -16.02 -8.29 -0.08
C ILE A 12 -16.24 -9.61 -0.83
N ALA A 13 -17.11 -9.61 -1.83
CA ALA A 13 -17.52 -10.81 -2.56
C ALA A 13 -17.67 -10.55 -4.08
N SER A 14 -16.91 -9.60 -4.62
CA SER A 14 -17.01 -9.19 -6.02
C SER A 14 -15.74 -8.49 -6.47
N PRO A 15 -15.48 -8.40 -7.79
CA PRO A 15 -14.50 -7.47 -8.30
C PRO A 15 -14.89 -6.01 -8.06
N THR A 16 -13.90 -5.12 -8.14
CA THR A 16 -14.09 -3.67 -8.18
C THR A 16 -14.26 -3.18 -9.62
N ILE A 17 -15.06 -2.13 -9.85
CA ILE A 17 -15.27 -1.56 -11.19
C ILE A 17 -13.94 -1.08 -11.77
N LEU A 18 -13.19 -0.25 -11.03
CA LEU A 18 -11.89 0.27 -11.49
C LEU A 18 -10.86 -0.84 -11.71
N GLY A 19 -10.88 -1.91 -10.90
CA GLY A 19 -9.98 -3.06 -11.07
C GLY A 19 -10.27 -3.93 -12.29
N ARG A 20 -11.30 -3.59 -13.08
CA ARG A 20 -11.66 -4.24 -14.35
C ARG A 20 -11.58 -3.29 -15.54
N MET A 21 -11.13 -2.05 -15.30
CA MET A 21 -10.88 -1.09 -16.37
C MET A 21 -9.48 -1.29 -16.95
N GLU A 22 -9.36 -1.07 -18.25
CA GLU A 22 -8.08 -0.95 -18.94
C GLU A 22 -7.31 0.28 -18.43
N ASP A 23 -5.98 0.23 -18.51
CA ASP A 23 -5.11 1.30 -18.00
C ASP A 23 -5.40 2.64 -18.66
N GLU A 24 -5.68 2.64 -19.97
CA GLU A 24 -6.00 3.86 -20.71
C GLU A 24 -7.30 4.52 -20.21
N ALA A 25 -8.29 3.71 -19.84
CA ALA A 25 -9.54 4.21 -19.28
C ALA A 25 -9.32 4.82 -17.89
N LEU A 26 -8.48 4.18 -17.06
CA LEU A 26 -8.08 4.72 -15.75
C LEU A 26 -7.29 6.02 -15.90
N ARG A 27 -6.32 6.08 -16.82
CA ARG A 27 -5.56 7.30 -17.14
C ARG A 27 -6.49 8.42 -17.55
N SER A 28 -7.40 8.17 -18.49
CA SER A 28 -8.38 9.16 -18.96
C SER A 28 -9.30 9.65 -17.84
N LEU A 29 -9.79 8.74 -16.98
CA LEU A 29 -10.64 9.09 -15.83
C LEU A 29 -9.92 10.04 -14.87
N PHE A 30 -8.70 9.68 -14.45
CA PHE A 30 -7.96 10.47 -13.46
C PHE A 30 -7.39 11.75 -14.05
N LEU A 31 -7.02 11.76 -15.33
CA LEU A 31 -6.70 12.98 -16.06
C LEU A 31 -7.90 13.94 -16.05
N GLY A 32 -9.12 13.44 -16.30
CA GLY A 32 -10.35 14.21 -16.20
C GLY A 32 -10.58 14.81 -14.79
N TYR A 33 -10.11 14.14 -13.74
CA TYR A 33 -10.12 14.64 -12.36
C TYR A 33 -8.95 15.58 -12.02
N GLY A 34 -8.02 15.81 -12.96
CA GLY A 34 -6.87 16.68 -12.75
C GLY A 34 -5.66 15.99 -12.13
N TYR A 35 -5.50 14.69 -12.35
CA TYR A 35 -4.33 13.93 -11.89
C TYR A 35 -3.42 13.49 -13.03
N GLU A 36 -2.13 13.45 -12.73
CA GLU A 36 -1.11 12.72 -13.47
C GLU A 36 -0.98 11.32 -12.86
N THR A 37 -1.23 10.26 -13.64
CA THR A 37 -1.36 8.90 -13.11
C THR A 37 -0.07 8.09 -13.29
N PHE A 38 0.48 7.62 -12.17
CA PHE A 38 1.62 6.70 -12.12
C PHE A 38 1.15 5.31 -11.72
N PHE A 39 1.63 4.27 -12.40
CA PHE A 39 1.24 2.88 -12.15
C PHE A 39 2.38 2.13 -11.48
N VAL A 40 2.07 1.40 -10.41
CA VAL A 40 2.97 0.46 -9.74
C VAL A 40 2.26 -0.88 -9.69
N GLU A 41 2.76 -1.85 -10.45
CA GLU A 41 2.00 -3.05 -10.78
C GLU A 41 2.86 -4.31 -10.77
N GLY A 42 2.32 -5.39 -10.23
CA GLY A 42 3.01 -6.67 -10.18
C GLY A 42 2.70 -7.46 -8.91
N HIS A 43 3.38 -8.59 -8.78
CA HIS A 43 3.23 -9.53 -7.66
C HIS A 43 4.56 -9.98 -7.06
N GLU A 44 5.69 -9.65 -7.69
CA GLU A 44 7.02 -10.03 -7.22
C GLU A 44 7.55 -8.98 -6.22
N PRO A 45 7.71 -9.31 -4.92
CA PRO A 45 7.99 -8.31 -3.88
C PRO A 45 9.22 -7.44 -4.16
N ALA A 46 10.35 -8.04 -4.53
CA ALA A 46 11.58 -7.30 -4.79
C ALA A 46 11.48 -6.34 -5.98
N ALA A 47 10.74 -6.72 -7.02
CA ALA A 47 10.48 -5.84 -8.16
C ALA A 47 9.52 -4.71 -7.77
N MET A 48 8.44 -5.03 -7.06
CA MET A 48 7.46 -4.06 -6.56
C MET A 48 8.06 -3.05 -5.60
N HIS A 49 8.98 -3.45 -4.72
CA HIS A 49 9.70 -2.53 -3.83
C HIS A 49 10.51 -1.50 -4.61
N ARG A 50 11.27 -1.94 -5.62
CA ARG A 50 12.06 -1.04 -6.47
C ARG A 50 11.19 -0.10 -7.29
N GLU A 51 10.09 -0.62 -7.82
CA GLU A 51 9.15 0.19 -8.61
C GLU A 51 8.49 1.26 -7.73
N MET A 52 7.93 0.86 -6.59
CA MET A 52 7.30 1.77 -5.65
C MET A 52 8.27 2.86 -5.16
N ALA A 53 9.52 2.50 -4.84
CA ALA A 53 10.53 3.47 -4.44
C ALA A 53 10.79 4.51 -5.54
N ARG A 54 11.04 4.05 -6.78
CA ARG A 54 11.28 4.96 -7.92
C ARG A 54 10.06 5.85 -8.20
N THR A 55 8.86 5.30 -8.14
CA THR A 55 7.63 6.06 -8.35
C THR A 55 7.42 7.09 -7.25
N LEU A 56 7.68 6.76 -5.99
CA LEU A 56 7.56 7.71 -4.88
C LEU A 56 8.56 8.85 -5.03
N ASP A 57 9.82 8.59 -5.38
CA ASP A 57 10.82 9.64 -5.64
C ASP A 57 10.31 10.59 -6.75
N THR A 58 9.90 10.02 -7.89
CA THR A 58 9.37 10.79 -9.03
C THR A 58 8.15 11.64 -8.63
N VAL A 59 7.22 11.06 -7.87
CA VAL A 59 5.99 11.73 -7.44
C VAL A 59 6.28 12.84 -6.43
N LEU A 60 7.22 12.64 -5.51
CA LEU A 60 7.63 13.65 -4.55
C LEU A 60 8.35 14.82 -5.23
N ASP A 61 9.23 14.56 -6.18
CA ASP A 61 9.85 15.59 -7.03
C ASP A 61 8.78 16.36 -7.80
N ARG A 62 7.78 15.66 -8.34
CA ARG A 62 6.66 16.31 -9.02
C ARG A 62 5.86 17.22 -8.08
N ILE A 63 5.55 16.76 -6.87
CA ILE A 63 4.89 17.56 -5.83
C ILE A 63 5.71 18.81 -5.51
N HIS A 64 7.03 18.69 -5.35
CA HIS A 64 7.89 19.84 -5.11
C HIS A 64 7.88 20.82 -6.29
N SER A 65 8.00 20.33 -7.53
CA SER A 65 7.95 21.16 -8.74
C SER A 65 6.65 21.96 -8.90
N ILE A 66 5.55 21.45 -8.33
CA ILE A 66 4.26 22.14 -8.29
C ILE A 66 4.24 23.19 -7.17
N GLN A 67 4.75 22.82 -5.99
CA GLN A 67 4.70 23.66 -4.80
C GLN A 67 5.65 24.85 -4.86
N GLU A 68 6.84 24.69 -5.43
CA GLU A 68 7.87 25.74 -5.54
C GLU A 68 7.36 27.02 -6.22
N PRO A 69 6.86 26.98 -7.48
CA PRO A 69 6.34 28.17 -8.14
C PRO A 69 5.07 28.69 -7.47
N ALA A 70 4.23 27.81 -6.90
CA ALA A 70 3.02 28.21 -6.20
C ALA A 70 3.28 29.01 -4.91
N ARG A 71 4.48 28.86 -4.32
CA ARG A 71 4.94 29.63 -3.15
C ARG A 71 5.69 30.91 -3.54
N ALA A 72 6.04 31.09 -4.81
CA ALA A 72 6.75 32.28 -5.28
C ALA A 72 5.83 33.50 -5.41
N ALA A 73 6.38 34.69 -5.23
CA ALA A 73 5.65 35.94 -5.41
C ALA A 73 5.17 36.09 -6.86
N GLY A 74 3.91 36.47 -7.06
CA GLY A 74 3.34 36.71 -8.40
C GLY A 74 2.84 35.47 -9.13
N TRP A 75 2.70 34.32 -8.45
CA TRP A 75 2.06 33.14 -9.03
C TRP A 75 0.63 33.43 -9.49
N LYS A 76 0.31 33.05 -10.73
CA LYS A 76 -0.93 33.43 -11.42
C LYS A 76 -2.07 32.40 -11.30
N GLY A 77 -1.89 31.36 -10.48
CA GLY A 77 -2.98 30.43 -10.16
C GLY A 77 -3.24 29.33 -11.20
N GLU A 78 -2.22 28.84 -11.90
CA GLU A 78 -2.39 27.70 -12.81
C GLU A 78 -2.72 26.43 -12.04
N ARG A 79 -3.78 25.71 -12.43
CA ARG A 79 -4.14 24.44 -11.81
C ARG A 79 -3.21 23.33 -12.36
N PRO A 80 -2.34 22.74 -11.52
CA PRO A 80 -1.47 21.66 -11.95
C PRO A 80 -2.25 20.35 -12.09
N LEU A 81 -1.67 19.39 -12.81
CA LEU A 81 -2.03 17.99 -12.64
C LEU A 81 -1.27 17.45 -11.43
N TRP A 82 -1.97 17.10 -10.36
CA TRP A 82 -1.32 16.51 -9.19
C TRP A 82 -0.98 15.05 -9.46
N PRO A 83 0.18 14.53 -9.02
CA PRO A 83 0.47 13.12 -9.16
C PRO A 83 -0.47 12.27 -8.29
N MET A 84 -0.85 11.11 -8.81
CA MET A 84 -1.45 10.02 -8.06
C MET A 84 -0.83 8.69 -8.43
N ILE A 85 -0.93 7.71 -7.54
CA ILE A 85 -0.43 6.35 -7.79
C ILE A 85 -1.61 5.38 -7.89
N VAL A 86 -1.62 4.55 -8.92
CA VAL A 86 -2.42 3.32 -9.00
C VAL A 86 -1.52 2.16 -8.60
N LEU A 87 -1.75 1.60 -7.41
CA LEU A 87 -1.03 0.43 -6.90
C LEU A 87 -1.85 -0.83 -7.22
N ARG A 88 -1.46 -1.56 -8.26
CA ARG A 88 -2.11 -2.82 -8.67
C ARG A 88 -1.31 -4.01 -8.13
N SER A 89 -1.73 -4.51 -6.96
CA SER A 89 -1.15 -5.68 -6.30
C SER A 89 -2.23 -6.75 -6.04
N PRO A 90 -1.91 -8.05 -6.00
CA PRO A 90 -2.87 -9.10 -5.64
C PRO A 90 -3.62 -8.79 -4.33
N LYS A 91 -4.92 -9.08 -4.24
CA LYS A 91 -5.60 -9.08 -2.93
C LYS A 91 -5.13 -10.27 -2.11
N GLY A 92 -4.84 -10.06 -0.82
CA GLY A 92 -4.28 -11.11 0.03
C GLY A 92 -2.83 -11.47 -0.33
N TRP A 93 -2.11 -10.56 -0.99
CA TRP A 93 -0.74 -10.75 -1.48
C TRP A 93 0.17 -11.38 -0.43
N THR A 94 0.96 -12.37 -0.85
CA THR A 94 1.89 -13.21 -0.04
C THR A 94 1.20 -14.23 0.87
N GLY A 95 -0.13 -14.21 0.94
CA GLY A 95 -0.92 -15.19 1.67
C GLY A 95 -1.07 -16.53 0.96
N PRO A 96 -1.89 -17.44 1.53
CA PRO A 96 -2.20 -18.72 0.92
C PRO A 96 -2.79 -18.54 -0.48
N LYS A 97 -2.26 -19.26 -1.46
CA LYS A 97 -2.75 -19.21 -2.85
C LYS A 97 -4.10 -19.89 -2.98
N GLU A 98 -4.28 -21.00 -2.27
CA GLU A 98 -5.47 -21.84 -2.28
C GLU A 98 -5.74 -22.40 -0.89
N VAL A 99 -7.02 -22.53 -0.53
CA VAL A 99 -7.50 -23.24 0.68
C VAL A 99 -8.72 -24.06 0.27
N ASP A 100 -8.76 -25.34 0.64
CA ASP A 100 -9.85 -26.28 0.31
C ASP A 100 -10.21 -26.32 -1.20
N GLY A 101 -9.21 -26.29 -2.09
CA GLY A 101 -9.44 -26.31 -3.55
C GLY A 101 -9.93 -24.99 -4.14
N LYS A 102 -9.97 -23.90 -3.34
CA LYS A 102 -10.49 -22.59 -3.76
C LYS A 102 -9.40 -21.54 -3.76
N LYS A 103 -9.24 -20.83 -4.89
CA LYS A 103 -8.34 -19.66 -5.00
C LYS A 103 -8.64 -18.63 -3.89
N VAL A 104 -7.58 -18.19 -3.20
CA VAL A 104 -7.62 -17.24 -2.08
C VAL A 104 -6.85 -15.96 -2.42
N GLU A 105 -5.55 -16.03 -2.67
CA GLU A 105 -4.77 -14.88 -3.15
C GLU A 105 -5.29 -14.43 -4.52
N ASP A 106 -5.25 -13.12 -4.77
CA ASP A 106 -5.77 -12.51 -5.99
C ASP A 106 -7.25 -12.88 -6.22
N PHE A 107 -7.99 -12.93 -5.10
CA PHE A 107 -9.40 -13.25 -5.10
C PHE A 107 -10.12 -12.64 -3.90
N TRP A 108 -11.44 -12.47 -3.99
CA TRP A 108 -12.22 -11.87 -2.91
C TRP A 108 -12.23 -12.71 -1.62
N ARG A 109 -11.95 -14.01 -1.70
CA ARG A 109 -11.93 -14.91 -0.53
C ARG A 109 -10.85 -14.56 0.50
N SER A 110 -9.80 -13.85 0.10
CA SER A 110 -8.80 -13.31 1.02
C SER A 110 -9.28 -12.10 1.84
N HIS A 111 -10.53 -11.65 1.67
CA HIS A 111 -10.99 -10.40 2.29
C HIS A 111 -11.11 -10.43 3.82
N GLN A 112 -11.52 -11.56 4.40
CA GLN A 112 -11.65 -11.72 5.85
C GLN A 112 -10.60 -12.72 6.36
N VAL A 113 -11.03 -13.93 6.73
CA VAL A 113 -10.17 -14.96 7.29
C VAL A 113 -9.97 -16.04 6.23
N PRO A 114 -8.80 -16.10 5.57
CA PRO A 114 -8.55 -17.06 4.48
C PRO A 114 -8.45 -18.51 4.96
N VAL A 115 -8.04 -18.73 6.22
CA VAL A 115 -7.92 -20.05 6.87
C VAL A 115 -8.77 -20.04 8.14
N SER A 116 -10.04 -20.42 8.04
CA SER A 116 -11.04 -20.13 9.07
C SER A 116 -11.08 -21.13 10.24
N ASN A 117 -10.58 -22.36 10.07
CA ASN A 117 -10.65 -23.40 11.11
C ASN A 117 -9.27 -23.91 11.58
N ALA A 118 -8.26 -23.04 11.62
CA ALA A 118 -6.95 -23.42 12.15
C ALA A 118 -6.99 -23.90 13.62
N ARG A 119 -8.04 -23.66 14.39
CA ARG A 119 -8.13 -24.24 15.74
C ARG A 119 -8.59 -25.70 15.72
N GLY A 120 -9.61 -26.01 14.93
CA GLY A 120 -10.26 -27.32 14.91
C GLY A 120 -9.69 -28.31 13.91
N ASP A 121 -8.97 -27.85 12.89
CA ASP A 121 -8.52 -28.66 11.76
C ASP A 121 -7.00 -28.63 11.62
N ALA A 122 -6.39 -29.82 11.61
CA ALA A 122 -4.94 -29.99 11.48
C ALA A 122 -4.39 -29.57 10.11
N ALA A 123 -5.14 -29.79 9.03
CA ALA A 123 -4.74 -29.35 7.69
C ALA A 123 -4.76 -27.82 7.60
N HIS A 124 -5.78 -27.17 8.16
CA HIS A 124 -5.83 -25.70 8.23
C HIS A 124 -4.72 -25.14 9.13
N ARG A 125 -4.36 -25.82 10.23
CA ARG A 125 -3.17 -25.44 11.02
C ARG A 125 -1.91 -25.45 10.20
N GLN A 126 -1.69 -26.48 9.39
CA GLN A 126 -0.49 -26.58 8.57
C GLN A 126 -0.40 -25.40 7.59
N ILE A 127 -1.50 -25.05 6.92
CA ILE A 127 -1.55 -23.88 6.02
C ILE A 127 -1.18 -22.59 6.76
N LEU A 128 -1.73 -22.39 7.96
CA LEU A 128 -1.41 -21.23 8.78
C LEU A 128 0.07 -21.21 9.19
N GLU A 129 0.60 -22.36 9.61
CA GLU A 129 2.01 -22.49 10.00
C GLU A 129 2.95 -22.19 8.82
N ASP A 130 2.72 -22.80 7.67
CA ASP A 130 3.52 -22.59 6.47
C ASP A 130 3.49 -21.12 6.02
N TRP A 131 2.31 -20.50 6.07
CA TRP A 131 2.16 -19.07 5.78
C TRP A 131 2.91 -18.18 6.76
N MET A 132 2.82 -18.42 8.07
CA MET A 132 3.56 -17.62 9.04
C MET A 132 5.07 -17.83 8.94
N ARG A 133 5.52 -19.06 8.63
CA ARG A 133 6.94 -19.39 8.45
C ARG A 133 7.54 -18.83 7.16
N SER A 134 6.73 -18.58 6.13
CA SER A 134 7.22 -18.04 4.86
C SER A 134 7.77 -16.61 4.98
N TYR A 135 7.41 -15.88 6.03
CA TYR A 135 8.00 -14.58 6.37
C TYR A 135 9.34 -14.68 7.10
N GLU A 136 9.85 -15.89 7.33
CA GLU A 136 11.13 -16.15 7.99
C GLU A 136 11.30 -15.37 9.31
N PRO A 137 10.39 -15.49 10.30
CA PRO A 137 10.40 -14.63 11.50
C PRO A 137 11.74 -14.61 12.26
N LYS A 138 12.56 -15.66 12.14
CA LYS A 138 13.91 -15.74 12.73
C LYS A 138 14.91 -14.75 12.13
N THR A 139 14.64 -14.20 10.95
CA THR A 139 15.45 -13.14 10.31
C THR A 139 14.92 -11.75 10.64
N LEU A 140 13.79 -11.65 11.36
CA LEU A 140 13.10 -10.40 11.68
C LEU A 140 13.14 -10.07 13.17
N PHE A 141 13.17 -11.08 14.04
CA PHE A 141 13.14 -10.94 15.50
C PHE A 141 14.32 -11.64 16.17
N ASP A 142 14.80 -11.07 17.28
CA ASP A 142 15.78 -11.70 18.15
C ASP A 142 15.16 -12.81 19.03
N GLU A 143 16.00 -13.54 19.78
CA GLU A 143 15.55 -14.62 20.68
C GLU A 143 14.61 -14.14 21.80
N GLY A 144 14.65 -12.85 22.14
CA GLY A 144 13.74 -12.22 23.11
C GLY A 144 12.40 -11.80 22.52
N GLY A 145 12.20 -11.96 21.20
CA GLY A 145 11.00 -11.54 20.49
C GLY A 145 10.97 -10.05 20.12
N HIS A 146 12.10 -9.34 20.22
CA HIS A 146 12.18 -7.95 19.77
C HIS A 146 12.49 -7.89 18.28
N LEU A 147 11.95 -6.89 17.59
CA LEU A 147 12.33 -6.59 16.20
C LEU A 147 13.82 -6.25 16.14
N LEU A 148 14.55 -6.80 15.16
CA LEU A 148 15.97 -6.50 14.98
C LEU A 148 16.23 -5.00 14.82
N ALA A 149 17.33 -4.53 15.42
CA ALA A 149 17.63 -3.10 15.51
C ALA A 149 17.84 -2.45 14.13
N GLU A 150 18.48 -3.14 13.20
CA GLU A 150 18.68 -2.66 11.83
C GLU A 150 17.36 -2.50 11.06
N LEU A 151 16.36 -3.34 11.34
CA LEU A 151 15.03 -3.22 10.73
C LEU A 151 14.22 -2.10 11.39
N ALA A 152 14.30 -1.97 12.71
CA ALA A 152 13.66 -0.88 13.45
C ALA A 152 14.17 0.50 13.02
N ALA A 153 15.46 0.61 12.68
CA ALA A 153 16.11 1.84 12.23
C ALA A 153 15.61 2.36 10.88
N LEU A 154 14.89 1.54 10.09
CA LEU A 154 14.29 1.96 8.82
C LEU A 154 13.10 2.93 9.01
N ALA A 155 12.46 2.90 10.19
CA ALA A 155 11.33 3.78 10.48
C ALA A 155 11.80 5.19 10.91
N PRO A 156 11.03 6.26 10.61
CA PRO A 156 11.28 7.58 11.17
C PRO A 156 11.27 7.58 12.70
N THR A 157 11.89 8.58 13.33
CA THR A 157 11.92 8.74 14.79
C THR A 157 11.09 9.94 15.28
N GLY A 158 10.83 10.01 16.58
CA GLY A 158 10.17 11.16 17.22
C GLY A 158 8.78 11.46 16.65
N SER A 159 8.53 12.74 16.37
CA SER A 159 7.28 13.27 15.82
C SER A 159 7.14 13.13 14.29
N ARG A 160 8.10 12.50 13.61
CA ARG A 160 8.00 12.17 12.18
C ARG A 160 7.35 10.81 11.90
N ARG A 161 7.21 9.96 12.93
CA ARG A 161 6.44 8.72 12.83
C ARG A 161 4.98 9.05 12.59
N MET A 162 4.32 8.39 11.63
CA MET A 162 2.91 8.69 11.31
C MET A 162 1.97 8.51 12.51
N GLY A 163 2.23 7.56 13.42
CA GLY A 163 1.45 7.39 14.65
C GLY A 163 1.75 8.42 15.76
N ALA A 164 2.78 9.25 15.61
CA ALA A 164 3.19 10.26 16.58
C ALA A 164 3.25 11.68 16.00
N ILE A 165 2.89 11.86 14.72
CA ILE A 165 2.87 13.17 14.09
C ILE A 165 1.77 14.03 14.73
N PRO A 166 2.01 15.30 15.10
CA PRO A 166 1.02 16.11 15.81
C PRO A 166 -0.31 16.24 15.06
N TYR A 167 -0.27 16.23 13.72
CA TYR A 167 -1.47 16.30 12.89
C TYR A 167 -2.39 15.08 13.02
N ALA A 168 -1.88 13.94 13.51
CA ALA A 168 -2.68 12.75 13.83
C ALA A 168 -3.30 12.81 15.24
N ASN A 169 -2.89 13.77 16.08
CA ASN A 169 -3.48 14.06 17.39
C ASN A 169 -3.71 15.57 17.53
N GLY A 170 -4.71 16.08 16.79
CA GLY A 170 -4.96 17.51 16.63
C GLY A 170 -5.23 18.27 17.95
N GLY A 171 -5.55 17.57 19.04
CA GLY A 171 -5.66 18.18 20.37
C GLY A 171 -4.37 18.84 20.86
N LEU A 172 -3.20 18.35 20.42
CA LEU A 172 -1.89 18.94 20.74
C LEU A 172 -1.59 20.24 19.99
N LEU A 173 -2.32 20.52 18.90
CA LEU A 173 -2.11 21.67 18.04
C LEU A 173 -3.08 22.81 18.30
N LYS A 174 -4.12 22.57 19.10
CA LYS A 174 -5.02 23.63 19.55
C LYS A 174 -4.29 24.46 20.60
N GLN A 175 -4.10 25.73 20.31
CA GLN A 175 -3.74 26.74 21.30
C GLN A 175 -5.04 27.49 21.64
N ASP A 176 -5.25 27.78 22.92
CA ASP A 176 -6.39 28.56 23.41
C ASP A 176 -6.35 30.01 22.90
#